data_AF-W6DGI7-F1
#
_entry.id   AF-W6DGI7-F1
#
_cell.length_a   1.000
_cell.length_b   1.000
_cell.length_c   1.000
_cell.angle_alpha   90.00
_cell.angle_beta   90.00
_cell.angle_gamma   90.00
#
_symmetry.space_group_name_H-M   'P 1'
#
loop_
_entity.id
_entity.type
_entity.pdbx_description
1 polymer ?
#
loop_
_entity_poly.entity_id
_entity_poly.type
_entity_poly.pdbx_seq_one_letter_code
_entity_poly.pdbx_strand_id
1 'polypeptide(L)'
;MGDSDRDSGGGQTGNNQNGQSSLSPREQDRFLPIANVSRIMKKALPANAKISKDAKETMQECVSEFISFVTGEASDKCQKEKRKTINGDDLLWAMTTLGFEDYVEPLKVYLQRFREIEGERTGLGRPQTGGEAGEHQRDGGVGDGGGGYYGGGMGMQYQQHHQFLHQQNHMYGSTGGGGGGHSGGRS
;
A
#
# COMPACT_ATOMS: atom_id res chain seq x y z
N MET A 1 41.49 59.24 -27.87
CA MET A 1 40.45 59.60 -26.88
C MET A 1 39.13 59.27 -27.57
N GLY A 2 38.49 58.19 -27.14
CA GLY A 2 37.23 57.72 -27.71
C GLY A 2 36.17 57.80 -26.62
N ASP A 3 35.29 58.78 -26.75
CA ASP A 3 34.08 58.97 -25.94
C ASP A 3 32.91 58.71 -26.91
N SER A 4 32.23 57.56 -26.83
CA SER A 4 31.09 57.25 -25.98
C SER A 4 29.84 58.09 -26.31
N ASP A 5 29.05 57.62 -27.28
CA ASP A 5 27.64 57.99 -27.45
C ASP A 5 26.88 56.91 -28.23
N ARG A 6 26.01 56.14 -27.55
CA ARG A 6 24.64 55.82 -28.00
C ARG A 6 23.88 54.88 -27.05
N ASP A 7 22.87 55.49 -26.43
CA ASP A 7 21.46 55.05 -26.31
C ASP A 7 21.12 53.78 -25.53
N SER A 8 20.61 53.99 -24.31
CA SER A 8 19.86 53.04 -23.49
C SER A 8 18.36 53.30 -23.62
N GLY A 9 17.57 52.29 -23.96
CA GLY A 9 16.11 52.45 -23.95
C GLY A 9 15.29 51.22 -24.34
N GLY A 10 15.13 50.28 -23.41
CA GLY A 10 13.84 49.61 -23.17
C GLY A 10 13.37 48.51 -24.14
N GLY A 11 13.97 47.32 -24.05
CA GLY A 11 13.31 46.10 -24.51
C GLY A 11 12.17 45.72 -23.56
N GLN A 12 10.92 45.93 -23.99
CA GLN A 12 9.73 45.40 -23.33
C GLN A 12 9.67 43.88 -23.50
N THR A 13 10.19 43.14 -22.52
CA THR A 13 9.89 41.71 -22.37
C THR A 13 8.53 41.58 -21.68
N GLY A 14 7.47 41.53 -22.50
CA GLY A 14 6.15 41.10 -22.05
C GLY A 14 6.15 39.60 -21.77
N ASN A 15 6.73 39.18 -20.64
CA ASN A 15 6.53 37.83 -20.12
C ASN A 15 5.21 37.81 -19.35
N ASN A 16 4.17 37.27 -19.99
CA ASN A 16 2.98 36.76 -19.34
C ASN A 16 3.43 35.79 -18.23
N GLN A 17 3.46 36.27 -16.99
CA GLN A 17 3.61 35.43 -15.81
C GLN A 17 2.32 34.65 -15.60
N ASN A 18 2.13 33.62 -16.43
CA ASN A 18 1.26 32.51 -16.11
C ASN A 18 2.03 31.71 -15.06
N GLY A 19 1.83 32.06 -13.78
CA GLY A 19 2.42 31.41 -12.60
C GLY A 19 1.92 29.98 -12.40
N GLN A 20 1.95 29.15 -13.44
CA GLN A 20 2.00 27.71 -13.26
C GLN A 20 3.37 27.42 -12.66
N SER A 21 3.40 27.27 -11.34
CA SER A 21 4.37 26.40 -10.70
C SER A 21 4.30 25.08 -11.45
N SER A 22 5.26 24.84 -12.36
CA SER A 22 5.41 23.57 -13.04
C SER A 22 5.90 22.58 -12.01
N LEU A 23 4.98 22.10 -11.17
CA LEU A 23 5.24 21.06 -10.20
C LEU A 23 5.81 19.87 -10.96
N SER A 24 6.92 19.34 -10.46
CA SER A 24 7.52 18.15 -11.04
C SER A 24 6.49 17.02 -11.03
N PRO A 25 6.55 16.07 -11.98
CA PRO A 25 5.64 14.92 -12.00
C PRO A 25 5.57 14.19 -10.64
N ARG A 26 6.69 14.15 -9.91
CA ARG A 26 6.78 13.56 -8.56
C ARG A 26 6.01 14.31 -7.48
N GLU A 27 5.86 15.62 -7.62
CA GLU A 27 5.06 16.42 -6.69
C GLU A 27 3.57 16.24 -6.95
N GLN A 28 3.19 16.08 -8.22
CA GLN A 28 1.80 15.80 -8.59
C GLN A 28 1.31 14.44 -8.08
N ASP A 29 2.18 13.43 -8.01
CA ASP A 29 1.85 12.09 -7.48
C ASP A 29 1.39 12.12 -6.01
N ARG A 30 1.75 13.16 -5.26
CA ARG A 30 1.36 13.32 -3.85
C ARG A 30 -0.06 13.85 -3.68
N PHE A 31 -0.61 14.47 -4.73
CA PHE A 31 -1.88 15.17 -4.65
C PHE A 31 -3.05 14.28 -5.06
N LEU A 32 -4.13 14.36 -4.29
CA LEU A 32 -5.39 13.74 -4.69
C LEU A 32 -5.98 14.46 -5.91
N PRO A 33 -6.71 13.76 -6.80
CA PRO A 33 -7.33 14.41 -7.95
C PRO A 33 -8.21 15.60 -7.55
N ILE A 34 -7.95 16.76 -8.15
CA ILE A 34 -8.65 18.02 -7.82
C ILE A 34 -10.18 17.91 -7.94
N ALA A 35 -10.66 17.05 -8.84
CA ALA A 35 -12.08 16.77 -9.02
C ALA A 35 -12.72 16.11 -7.79
N ASN A 36 -11.98 15.20 -7.13
CA ASN A 36 -12.46 14.52 -5.92
C ASN A 36 -12.51 15.50 -4.74
N VAL A 37 -11.45 16.30 -4.56
CA VAL A 37 -11.40 17.37 -3.54
C VAL A 37 -12.55 18.36 -3.76
N SER A 38 -12.71 18.88 -4.98
CA SER A 38 -13.76 19.84 -5.31
C SER A 38 -15.16 19.28 -5.10
N ARG A 39 -15.39 17.97 -5.35
CA ARG A 39 -16.69 17.32 -5.12
C ARG A 39 -17.02 17.26 -3.64
N ILE A 40 -16.05 16.93 -2.79
CA ILE A 40 -16.25 16.85 -1.34
C ILE A 40 -16.48 18.24 -0.74
N MET A 41 -15.66 19.23 -1.11
CA MET A 41 -15.85 20.61 -0.67
C MET A 41 -17.26 21.12 -0.98
N LYS A 42 -17.82 20.77 -2.16
CA LYS A 42 -19.19 21.16 -2.54
C LYS A 42 -20.28 20.60 -1.65
N LYS A 43 -20.08 19.43 -1.05
CA LYS A 43 -21.08 18.80 -0.15
C LYS A 43 -21.30 19.60 1.13
N ALA A 44 -20.31 20.39 1.54
CA ALA A 44 -20.39 21.26 2.71
C ALA A 44 -20.97 22.65 2.40
N LEU A 45 -21.35 22.92 1.14
CA LEU A 45 -21.81 24.22 0.67
C LEU A 45 -23.22 24.16 0.07
N PRO A 46 -23.95 25.30 0.00
CA PRO A 46 -25.20 25.39 -0.75
C PRO A 46 -25.04 24.98 -2.22
N ALA A 47 -26.11 24.46 -2.83
CA ALA A 47 -26.07 23.88 -4.18
C ALA A 47 -25.56 24.84 -5.28
N ASN A 48 -25.81 26.15 -5.14
CA ASN A 48 -25.40 27.19 -6.08
C ASN A 48 -24.02 27.82 -5.77
N ALA A 49 -23.34 27.39 -4.70
CA ALA A 49 -22.08 27.97 -4.28
C ALA A 49 -20.94 27.66 -5.27
N LYS A 50 -20.17 28.68 -5.62
CA LYS A 50 -18.94 28.55 -6.42
C LYS A 50 -17.74 28.43 -5.49
N ILE A 51 -16.73 27.67 -5.91
CA ILE A 51 -15.43 27.58 -5.21
C ILE A 51 -14.41 28.02 -6.25
N SER A 52 -13.55 28.97 -5.87
CA SER A 52 -12.47 29.48 -6.73
C SER A 52 -11.48 28.37 -7.08
N LYS A 53 -10.63 28.62 -8.07
CA LYS A 53 -9.53 27.71 -8.41
C LYS A 53 -8.57 27.57 -7.22
N ASP A 54 -8.11 28.70 -6.72
CA ASP A 54 -7.12 28.78 -5.64
C ASP A 54 -7.59 28.03 -4.38
N ALA A 55 -8.87 28.17 -3.99
CA ALA A 55 -9.39 27.45 -2.83
C ALA A 55 -9.39 25.92 -3.02
N LYS A 56 -9.55 25.42 -4.25
CA LYS A 56 -9.43 23.97 -4.51
C LYS A 56 -7.99 23.51 -4.42
N GLU A 57 -7.05 24.30 -4.95
CA GLU A 57 -5.62 24.01 -4.92
C GLU A 57 -5.09 24.05 -3.47
N THR A 58 -5.45 25.07 -2.70
CA THR A 58 -5.13 25.13 -1.26
C THR A 58 -5.67 23.93 -0.51
N MET A 59 -6.93 23.54 -0.72
CA MET A 59 -7.47 22.35 -0.05
C MET A 59 -6.82 21.04 -0.50
N GLN A 60 -6.36 20.95 -1.76
CA GLN A 60 -5.62 19.80 -2.27
C GLN A 60 -4.24 19.68 -1.61
N GLU A 61 -3.57 20.81 -1.38
CA GLU A 61 -2.31 20.86 -0.62
C GLU A 61 -2.57 20.47 0.84
N CYS A 62 -3.56 21.11 1.50
CA CYS A 62 -3.89 20.85 2.89
C CYS A 62 -4.26 19.38 3.16
N VAL A 63 -5.02 18.72 2.28
CA VAL A 63 -5.38 17.31 2.50
C VAL A 63 -4.18 16.38 2.34
N SER A 64 -3.24 16.73 1.49
CA SER A 64 -2.00 15.95 1.29
C SER A 64 -1.08 16.08 2.50
N GLU A 65 -0.99 17.29 3.06
CA GLU A 65 -0.32 17.53 4.33
C GLU A 65 -1.02 16.82 5.48
N PHE A 66 -2.36 16.87 5.56
CA PHE A 66 -3.14 16.19 6.59
C PHE A 66 -2.86 14.67 6.61
N ILE A 67 -2.81 14.03 5.44
CA ILE A 67 -2.43 12.61 5.34
C ILE A 67 -1.02 12.40 5.91
N SER A 68 -0.06 13.24 5.53
CA SER A 68 1.32 13.14 6.02
C SER A 68 1.43 13.38 7.53
N PHE A 69 0.64 14.31 8.05
CA PHE A 69 0.62 14.67 9.46
C PHE A 69 0.07 13.54 10.33
N VAL A 70 -1.12 13.02 10.01
CA VAL A 70 -1.76 11.92 10.75
C VAL A 70 -0.93 10.65 10.64
N THR A 71 -0.44 10.32 9.44
CA THR A 71 0.36 9.11 9.24
C THR A 71 1.75 9.20 9.89
N GLY A 72 2.32 10.40 10.00
CA GLY A 72 3.54 10.67 10.77
C GLY A 72 3.35 10.35 12.26
N GLU A 73 2.29 10.90 12.87
CA GLU A 73 2.00 10.67 14.30
C GLU A 73 1.70 9.18 14.59
N ALA A 74 0.93 8.53 13.72
CA ALA A 74 0.66 7.09 13.82
C ALA A 74 1.92 6.24 13.64
N SER A 75 2.81 6.64 12.71
CA SER A 75 4.11 5.99 12.49
C SER A 75 4.97 6.07 13.74
N ASP A 76 5.05 7.23 14.37
CA ASP A 76 5.86 7.44 15.58
C ASP A 76 5.41 6.54 16.72
N LYS A 77 4.09 6.41 16.94
CA LYS A 77 3.55 5.44 17.91
C LYS A 77 3.91 4.00 17.55
N CYS A 78 3.67 3.60 16.30
CA CYS A 78 3.98 2.24 15.82
C CYS A 78 5.46 1.88 16.08
N GLN A 79 6.37 2.82 15.79
CA GLN A 79 7.81 2.64 15.99
C GLN A 79 8.20 2.60 17.47
N LYS A 80 7.60 3.46 18.33
CA LYS A 80 7.79 3.41 19.78
C LYS A 80 7.40 2.05 20.37
N GLU A 81 6.37 1.41 19.80
CA GLU A 81 5.93 0.05 20.15
C GLU A 81 6.74 -1.06 19.45
N LYS A 82 7.86 -0.73 18.78
CA LYS A 82 8.74 -1.66 18.06
C LYS A 82 8.05 -2.43 16.92
N ARG A 83 6.98 -1.88 16.36
CA ARG A 83 6.29 -2.44 15.19
C ARG A 83 6.78 -1.75 13.91
N LYS A 84 6.80 -2.51 12.81
CA LYS A 84 7.17 -2.00 11.46
C LYS A 84 5.96 -1.67 10.59
N THR A 85 4.76 -2.06 11.01
CA THR A 85 3.53 -1.92 10.23
C THR A 85 2.52 -1.15 11.06
N ILE A 86 2.12 0.00 10.54
CA ILE A 86 1.05 0.83 11.09
C ILE A 86 -0.26 0.08 10.92
N ASN A 87 -1.09 0.04 11.97
CA ASN A 87 -2.42 -0.55 11.92
C ASN A 87 -3.53 0.49 12.17
N GLY A 88 -4.79 0.07 12.16
CA GLY A 88 -5.93 0.96 12.38
C GLY A 88 -5.98 1.58 13.79
N ASP A 89 -5.46 0.89 14.80
CA ASP A 89 -5.45 1.37 16.19
C ASP A 89 -4.42 2.50 16.40
N ASP A 90 -3.34 2.50 15.61
CA ASP A 90 -2.38 3.61 15.55
C ASP A 90 -3.04 4.89 15.02
N LEU A 91 -3.85 4.76 13.96
CA LEU A 91 -4.57 5.88 13.37
C LEU A 91 -5.61 6.45 14.33
N LEU A 92 -6.37 5.59 15.02
CA LEU A 92 -7.34 6.05 16.03
C LEU A 92 -6.68 6.80 17.18
N TRP A 93 -5.52 6.33 17.64
CA TRP A 93 -4.73 7.03 18.64
C TRP A 93 -4.21 8.37 18.12
N ALA A 94 -3.65 8.41 16.91
CA ALA A 94 -3.15 9.64 16.31
C ALA A 94 -4.25 10.70 16.19
N MET A 95 -5.47 10.31 15.75
CA MET A 95 -6.62 11.23 15.70
C MET A 95 -6.94 11.83 17.06
N THR A 96 -6.84 11.05 18.14
CA THR A 96 -7.06 11.56 19.50
C THR A 96 -5.95 12.51 19.92
N THR A 97 -4.69 12.12 19.75
CA THR A 97 -3.51 12.92 20.14
C THR A 97 -3.45 14.26 19.40
N LEU A 98 -3.86 14.29 18.14
CA LEU A 98 -3.85 15.48 17.30
C LEU A 98 -5.07 16.41 17.50
N GLY A 99 -6.00 16.06 18.39
CA GLY A 99 -7.20 16.87 18.68
C GLY A 99 -8.34 16.72 17.66
N PHE A 100 -8.43 15.58 17.00
CA PHE A 100 -9.50 15.21 16.07
C PHE A 100 -10.46 14.17 16.69
N GLU A 101 -10.78 14.31 17.99
CA GLU A 101 -11.54 13.30 18.74
C GLU A 101 -12.94 13.02 18.14
N ASP A 102 -13.57 14.04 17.55
CA ASP A 102 -14.89 13.92 16.90
C ASP A 102 -14.91 12.90 15.75
N TYR A 103 -13.75 12.56 15.19
CA TYR A 103 -13.63 11.57 14.12
C TYR A 103 -13.39 10.14 14.66
N VAL A 104 -13.01 9.97 15.92
CA VAL A 104 -12.58 8.68 16.48
C VAL A 104 -13.72 7.66 16.49
N GLU A 105 -14.90 8.03 16.98
CA GLU A 105 -16.04 7.10 17.07
C GLU A 105 -16.53 6.65 15.67
N PRO A 106 -16.75 7.54 14.69
CA PRO A 106 -17.04 7.11 13.32
C PRO A 106 -15.96 6.18 12.73
N LEU A 107 -14.68 6.46 12.98
CA LEU A 107 -13.57 5.65 12.47
C LEU A 107 -13.49 4.26 13.12
N LYS A 108 -13.83 4.12 14.41
CA LYS A 108 -13.93 2.80 15.06
C LYS A 108 -14.97 1.92 14.40
N VAL A 109 -16.15 2.47 14.10
CA VAL A 109 -17.21 1.74 13.39
C VAL A 109 -16.73 1.32 12.01
N TYR A 110 -16.03 2.19 11.28
CA TYR A 110 -15.47 1.87 9.98
C TYR A 110 -14.41 0.76 10.07
N LEU A 111 -13.48 0.84 11.02
CA LEU A 111 -12.43 -0.15 11.22
C LEU A 111 -13.00 -1.54 11.55
N GLN A 112 -14.04 -1.59 12.38
CA GLN A 112 -14.73 -2.83 12.72
C GLN A 112 -15.34 -3.48 11.46
N ARG A 113 -16.09 -2.71 10.67
CA ARG A 113 -16.67 -3.21 9.40
C ARG A 113 -15.61 -3.65 8.39
N PHE A 114 -14.49 -2.93 8.31
CA PHE A 114 -13.38 -3.31 7.45
C PHE A 114 -12.79 -4.67 7.83
N ARG A 115 -12.62 -4.94 9.14
CA ARG A 115 -12.13 -6.23 9.65
C ARG A 115 -13.09 -7.39 9.35
N GLU A 116 -14.40 -7.15 9.41
CA GLU A 116 -15.42 -8.14 9.06
C GLU A 116 -15.31 -8.53 7.56
N ILE A 117 -15.27 -7.53 6.68
CA ILE A 117 -15.20 -7.74 5.22
C ILE A 117 -13.89 -8.43 4.80
N GLU A 118 -12.74 -7.99 5.34
CA GLU A 118 -11.45 -8.61 5.03
C GLU A 118 -11.30 -10.02 5.65
N GLY A 119 -11.90 -10.23 6.83
CA GLY A 119 -11.97 -11.54 7.49
C GLY A 119 -12.80 -12.56 6.70
N GLU A 120 -13.91 -12.14 6.09
CA GLU A 120 -14.71 -12.96 5.18
C GLU A 120 -13.92 -13.33 3.91
N ARG A 121 -13.17 -12.38 3.35
CA ARG A 121 -12.36 -12.58 2.14
C ARG A 121 -11.18 -13.53 2.35
N THR A 122 -10.67 -13.63 3.57
CA THR A 122 -9.59 -14.56 3.96
C THR A 122 -10.11 -15.88 4.55
N GLY A 123 -11.44 -16.02 4.73
CA GLY A 123 -12.09 -17.10 5.46
C GLY A 123 -12.55 -18.33 4.66
N LEU A 124 -12.02 -18.58 3.45
CA LEU A 124 -12.28 -19.84 2.74
C LEU A 124 -11.31 -20.93 3.22
N GLY A 125 -11.74 -21.73 4.22
CA GLY A 125 -11.09 -23.02 4.49
C GLY A 125 -11.13 -23.60 5.90
N ARG A 126 -12.02 -23.18 6.79
CA ARG A 126 -12.27 -23.96 8.03
C ARG A 126 -13.68 -24.56 7.98
N PRO A 127 -13.83 -25.86 7.70
CA PRO A 127 -15.09 -26.53 7.98
C PRO A 127 -15.32 -26.43 9.50
N GLN A 128 -16.39 -25.77 9.91
CA GLN A 128 -16.98 -26.03 11.22
C GLN A 128 -17.43 -27.49 11.20
N THR A 129 -16.64 -28.37 11.83
CA THR A 129 -17.12 -29.67 12.25
C THR A 129 -18.25 -29.43 13.24
N GLY A 130 -19.49 -29.54 12.75
CA GLY A 130 -20.67 -29.68 13.58
C GLY A 130 -20.52 -30.93 14.42
N GLY A 131 -20.22 -30.75 15.71
CA GLY A 131 -20.27 -31.82 16.69
C GLY A 131 -21.73 -32.11 17.02
N GLU A 132 -22.26 -33.19 16.47
CA GLU A 132 -23.49 -33.80 16.98
C GLU A 132 -23.15 -34.65 18.20
N ALA A 133 -23.77 -34.29 19.32
CA ALA A 133 -23.71 -35.00 20.58
C ALA A 133 -24.40 -36.37 20.43
N GLY A 134 -23.64 -37.44 20.64
CA GLY A 134 -24.13 -38.81 20.75
C GLY A 134 -23.68 -39.41 22.08
N GLU A 135 -24.58 -39.38 23.04
CA GLU A 135 -24.47 -39.91 24.40
C GLU A 135 -24.51 -41.44 24.38
N HIS A 136 -23.50 -42.13 24.92
CA HIS A 136 -23.59 -43.57 25.25
C HIS A 136 -22.70 -43.96 26.44
N GLN A 137 -23.40 -44.24 27.54
CA GLN A 137 -23.17 -45.21 28.62
C GLN A 137 -21.74 -45.56 29.06
N ARG A 138 -21.47 -45.27 30.34
CA ARG A 138 -20.37 -45.84 31.14
C ARG A 138 -20.65 -47.30 31.47
N ASP A 139 -19.66 -48.17 31.32
CA ASP A 139 -19.44 -49.31 32.22
C ASP A 139 -17.95 -49.68 32.27
N GLY A 140 -17.52 -50.18 33.43
CA GLY A 140 -16.12 -50.29 33.84
C GLY A 140 -15.37 -51.50 33.30
N GLY A 141 -14.03 -51.42 33.38
CA GLY A 141 -13.14 -52.54 33.10
C GLY A 141 -11.70 -52.20 33.46
N VAL A 142 -11.22 -52.77 34.57
CA VAL A 142 -9.81 -52.78 34.99
C VAL A 142 -9.06 -53.78 34.11
N GLY A 143 -7.91 -53.39 33.55
CA GLY A 143 -7.06 -54.25 32.73
C GLY A 143 -5.62 -53.75 32.66
N ASP A 144 -4.76 -54.46 33.38
CA ASP A 144 -3.30 -54.38 33.40
C ASP A 144 -2.65 -54.84 32.07
N GLY A 145 -1.46 -54.31 31.76
CA GLY A 145 -0.48 -55.02 30.92
C GLY A 145 -0.04 -54.36 29.61
N GLY A 146 1.25 -53.99 29.57
CA GLY A 146 2.14 -54.43 28.49
C GLY A 146 2.41 -53.51 27.29
N GLY A 147 3.63 -52.93 27.28
CA GLY A 147 4.61 -52.96 26.18
C GLY A 147 4.22 -52.55 24.75
N GLY A 148 4.89 -51.53 24.20
CA GLY A 148 4.86 -51.24 22.76
C GLY A 148 5.77 -50.08 22.35
N TYR A 149 7.01 -50.42 22.02
CA TYR A 149 8.02 -49.57 21.39
C TYR A 149 7.65 -49.33 19.92
N TYR A 150 7.55 -48.07 19.47
CA TYR A 150 7.64 -47.74 18.05
C TYR A 150 8.38 -46.41 17.90
N GLY A 151 9.70 -46.54 17.71
CA GLY A 151 10.47 -45.54 17.00
C GLY A 151 10.40 -45.78 15.49
N GLY A 152 10.68 -44.72 14.73
CA GLY A 152 11.18 -44.80 13.36
C GLY A 152 10.16 -44.58 12.25
N GLY A 153 10.12 -43.36 11.70
CA GLY A 153 9.32 -43.11 10.48
C GLY A 153 9.28 -41.66 9.97
N MET A 154 10.35 -40.85 10.09
CA MET A 154 10.41 -39.49 9.48
C MET A 154 11.63 -39.34 8.55
N GLY A 155 11.79 -40.25 7.58
CA GLY A 155 12.98 -40.28 6.71
C GLY A 155 12.76 -40.15 5.20
N MET A 156 11.52 -40.23 4.69
CA MET A 156 11.30 -40.48 3.25
C MET A 156 10.50 -39.38 2.52
N GLN A 157 10.63 -38.12 2.92
CA GLN A 157 10.01 -37.01 2.16
C GLN A 157 11.02 -35.98 1.61
N TYR A 158 12.25 -35.93 2.14
CA TYR A 158 13.26 -34.96 1.71
C TYR A 158 14.02 -35.32 0.44
N GLN A 159 13.88 -36.55 -0.07
CA GLN A 159 14.63 -36.97 -1.27
C GLN A 159 13.84 -36.83 -2.58
N GLN A 160 12.50 -36.77 -2.53
CA GLN A 160 11.69 -36.61 -3.74
C GLN A 160 11.64 -35.17 -4.26
N HIS A 161 11.79 -34.17 -3.38
CA HIS A 161 11.73 -32.75 -3.78
C HIS A 161 13.01 -32.29 -4.47
N HIS A 162 14.18 -32.86 -4.14
CA HIS A 162 15.45 -32.48 -4.76
C HIS A 162 15.62 -33.01 -6.21
N GLN A 163 14.87 -34.05 -6.59
CA GLN A 163 14.93 -34.58 -7.95
C GLN A 163 14.08 -33.74 -8.95
N PHE A 164 13.10 -32.99 -8.45
CA PHE A 164 12.25 -32.13 -9.30
C PHE A 164 12.92 -30.82 -9.73
N LEU A 165 13.84 -30.28 -8.92
CA LEU A 165 14.56 -29.04 -9.28
C LEU A 165 15.64 -29.24 -10.36
N HIS A 166 16.15 -30.46 -10.55
CA HIS A 166 17.20 -30.71 -11.56
C HIS A 166 16.65 -30.91 -12.98
N GLN A 167 15.38 -31.26 -13.15
CA GLN A 167 14.81 -31.49 -14.48
C GLN A 167 14.27 -30.21 -15.14
N GLN A 168 13.95 -29.17 -14.36
CA GLN A 168 13.42 -27.92 -14.91
C GLN A 168 14.49 -27.01 -15.53
N ASN A 169 15.77 -27.17 -15.16
CA ASN A 169 16.85 -26.34 -15.70
C ASN A 169 17.44 -26.86 -17.04
N HIS A 170 16.92 -27.98 -17.58
CA HIS A 170 17.38 -28.56 -18.85
C HIS A 170 16.46 -28.26 -20.06
N MET A 171 15.34 -27.55 -19.88
CA MET A 171 14.38 -27.33 -20.98
C MET A 171 14.40 -25.91 -21.59
N TYR A 172 15.27 -24.99 -21.12
CA TYR A 172 15.32 -23.61 -21.64
C TYR A 172 16.71 -23.13 -22.09
N GLY A 173 17.63 -24.06 -22.39
CA GLY A 173 19.00 -23.73 -22.76
C GLY A 173 19.49 -24.44 -24.02
N SER A 174 18.82 -24.27 -25.17
CA SER A 174 19.45 -24.61 -26.46
C SER A 174 18.67 -24.09 -27.67
N THR A 175 19.12 -22.95 -28.23
CA THR A 175 19.12 -22.55 -29.66
C THR A 175 19.68 -21.12 -29.68
N GLY A 176 20.74 -20.73 -30.37
CA GLY A 176 21.69 -21.39 -31.25
C GLY A 176 22.82 -20.40 -31.49
N GLY A 177 24.05 -20.88 -31.66
CA GLY A 177 25.20 -20.05 -32.01
C GLY A 177 25.40 -19.91 -33.51
N GLY A 178 26.24 -18.95 -33.90
CA GLY A 178 27.14 -19.13 -35.05
C GLY A 178 27.30 -17.95 -36.01
N GLY A 179 28.52 -17.41 -36.05
CA GLY A 179 29.18 -16.82 -37.23
C GLY A 179 28.81 -15.36 -37.55
N GLY A 180 29.71 -14.45 -37.90
CA GLY A 180 31.03 -14.58 -38.52
C GLY A 180 31.11 -13.48 -39.59
N GLY A 181 32.19 -12.70 -39.61
CA GLY A 181 32.27 -11.42 -40.33
C GLY A 181 32.47 -11.49 -41.85
N HIS A 182 32.65 -10.27 -42.39
CA HIS A 182 33.12 -9.85 -43.73
C HIS A 182 32.10 -9.63 -44.85
N SER A 183 31.95 -8.35 -45.24
CA SER A 183 32.10 -7.80 -46.61
C SER A 183 31.73 -6.30 -46.52
N GLY A 184 32.45 -5.32 -47.04
CA GLY A 184 32.94 -5.17 -48.41
C GLY A 184 32.21 -3.96 -49.02
N GLY A 185 32.96 -2.95 -49.48
CA GLY A 185 32.41 -1.65 -49.89
C GLY A 185 31.80 -1.58 -51.29
N ARG A 186 31.42 -0.33 -51.65
CA ARG A 186 30.95 0.29 -52.93
C ARG A 186 29.71 1.14 -52.60
N SER A 187 29.51 2.34 -53.13
CA SER A 187 30.16 3.18 -54.14
C SER A 187 29.85 4.65 -53.84
#